data_AF-A0A7L2PTN0-F1
#
_entry.id   AF-A0A7L2PTN0-F1
#
_cell.length_a   1.000
_cell.length_b   1.000
_cell.length_c   1.000
_cell.angle_alpha   90.00
_cell.angle_beta   90.00
_cell.angle_gamma   90.00
#
_symmetry.space_group_name_H-M   'P 1'
#
loop_
_entity.id
_entity.type
_entity.pdbx_description
1 polymer ?
#
loop_
_entity_poly.entity_id
_entity_poly.type
_entity_poly.pdbx_seq_one_letter_code
_entity_poly.pdbx_strand_id
1 'polypeptide(L)' 'MYWYQQPPKNGLKLIVSSTSWKYNSYEDGYSEAKIEVNRESSNYFLMAIKNVTPQDEATYFCAAS' A
#
# COMPACT_ATOMS: atom_id res chain seq x y z
N MET A 1 -1.22 10.07 2.58
CA MET A 1 -0.76 8.85 3.29
C MET A 1 -0.38 7.83 2.25
N TYR A 2 0.63 7.03 2.56
CA TYR A 2 1.32 6.19 1.60
C TYR A 2 1.59 4.83 2.22
N TRP A 3 1.55 3.81 1.39
CA TRP A 3 2.04 2.49 1.74
C TRP A 3 3.11 2.05 0.75
N TYR A 4 4.18 1.49 1.29
CA TYR A 4 5.31 0.99 0.53
C TYR A 4 5.56 -0.48 0.86
N GLN A 5 6.14 -1.19 -0.09
CA GLN A 5 6.78 -2.48 0.16
C GLN A 5 8.25 -2.47 -0.22
N GLN A 6 9.03 -3.24 0.51
CA GLN A 6 10.42 -3.54 0.22
C GLN A 6 10.62 -5.07 0.24
N PRO A 7 10.56 -5.74 -0.92
CA PRO A 7 10.92 -7.14 -1.01
C PRO A 7 12.42 -7.36 -0.74
N PRO A 8 12.84 -8.58 -0.37
CA PRO A 8 14.25 -8.89 -0.14
C PRO A 8 15.12 -8.51 -1.35
N LYS A 9 16.25 -7.83 -1.08
CA LYS A 9 17.23 -7.40 -2.10
C LYS A 9 16.71 -6.41 -3.16
N ASN A 10 15.52 -5.83 -2.95
CA ASN A 10 14.93 -4.83 -3.83
C ASN A 10 14.85 -3.46 -3.16
N GLY A 11 14.73 -2.41 -3.98
CA GLY A 11 14.46 -1.05 -3.51
C GLY A 11 13.04 -0.90 -2.95
N LEU A 12 12.83 0.17 -2.20
CA LEU A 12 11.50 0.57 -1.71
C LEU A 12 10.59 0.91 -2.90
N LYS A 13 9.39 0.33 -2.93
CA LYS A 13 8.39 0.58 -3.97
C LYS A 13 7.12 1.15 -3.35
N LEU A 14 6.61 2.24 -3.91
CA LEU A 14 5.28 2.73 -3.56
C LEU A 14 4.24 1.73 -4.07
N ILE A 15 3.27 1.41 -3.22
CA ILE A 15 2.13 0.55 -3.57
C ILE A 15 0.96 1.43 -3.97
N VAL A 16 0.58 2.32 -3.04
CA VAL A 16 -0.63 3.11 -3.13
C VAL A 16 -0.50 4.38 -2.30
N SER A 17 -1.06 5.45 -2.84
CA SER A 17 -1.18 6.72 -2.15
C SER A 17 -2.65 7.13 -2.07
N SER A 18 -3.01 7.75 -0.94
CA SER A 18 -4.35 8.26 -0.71
C SER A 18 -4.28 9.68 -0.14
N THR A 19 -5.02 10.60 -0.75
CA THR A 19 -5.15 12.00 -0.30
C THR A 19 -6.58 12.24 0.17
N SER A 20 -6.80 13.20 1.07
CA SER A 20 -8.10 13.41 1.74
C SER A 20 -9.26 13.72 0.77
N TRP A 21 -8.96 14.06 -0.49
CA TRP A 21 -9.89 14.53 -1.50
C TRP A 21 -9.88 13.72 -2.80
N LYS A 22 -9.06 12.65 -2.89
CA LYS A 22 -8.96 11.80 -4.11
C LYS A 22 -9.11 10.32 -3.79
N TYR A 23 -9.55 9.58 -4.80
CA TYR A 23 -9.49 8.12 -4.84
C TYR A 23 -8.06 7.60 -4.64
N ASN A 24 -7.97 6.35 -4.18
CA ASN A 24 -6.71 5.64 -4.01
C ASN A 24 -5.99 5.52 -5.36
N SER A 25 -4.72 5.93 -5.40
CA SER A 25 -3.87 5.84 -6.60
C SER A 25 -2.87 4.72 -6.40
N TYR A 26 -3.06 3.63 -7.13
CA TYR A 26 -2.15 2.48 -7.14
C TYR A 26 -1.06 2.69 -8.19
N GLU A 27 0.16 2.26 -7.87
CA GLU A 27 1.26 2.19 -8.83
C GLU A 27 1.09 0.98 -9.76
N ASP A 28 1.84 0.99 -10.87
CA ASP A 28 1.81 -0.09 -11.86
C ASP A 28 2.13 -1.46 -11.23
N GLY A 29 1.28 -2.45 -11.53
CA GLY A 29 1.39 -3.80 -11.00
C GLY A 29 0.65 -4.03 -9.67
N TYR A 30 0.06 -2.99 -9.07
CA TYR A 30 -0.83 -3.13 -7.92
C TYR A 30 -2.28 -2.89 -8.32
N SER A 31 -3.20 -3.52 -7.59
CA SER A 31 -4.63 -3.34 -7.80
C SER A 31 -5.40 -3.60 -6.51
N GLU A 32 -6.60 -3.02 -6.44
CA GLU A 32 -7.53 -3.19 -5.32
C GLU A 32 -7.99 -4.64 -5.11
N ALA A 33 -7.90 -5.47 -6.16
CA ALA A 33 -8.19 -6.90 -6.08
C ALA A 33 -7.19 -7.66 -5.19
N LYS A 34 -5.92 -7.23 -5.16
CA LYS A 34 -4.86 -7.84 -4.35
C LYS A 34 -4.61 -7.07 -3.06
N ILE A 35 -4.66 -5.74 -3.11
CA ILE A 35 -4.35 -4.86 -1.99
C ILE A 35 -5.51 -3.91 -1.81
N GLU A 36 -6.29 -4.11 -0.76
CA GLU A 36 -7.37 -3.19 -0.39
C GLU A 36 -6.84 -2.15 0.59
N VAL A 37 -7.17 -0.89 0.36
CA VAL A 37 -6.83 0.18 1.30
C VAL A 37 -8.04 1.01 1.67
N ASN A 38 -8.12 1.32 2.97
CA ASN A 38 -9.16 2.17 3.53
C ASN A 38 -8.51 3.30 4.32
N ARG A 39 -8.76 4.53 3.89
CA ARG A 39 -8.33 5.73 4.61
C ARG A 39 -9.52 6.36 5.31
N GLU A 40 -9.61 6.17 6.62
CA GLU A 40 -10.71 6.74 7.41
C GLU A 40 -10.42 8.16 7.90
N SER A 41 -9.14 8.52 8.10
CA SER A 41 -8.75 9.86 8.56
C SER A 41 -7.34 10.26 8.10
N SER A 42 -6.82 11.39 8.58
CA SER A 42 -5.41 11.79 8.37
C SER A 42 -4.42 10.92 9.16
N ASN A 43 -4.90 10.21 10.19
CA ASN A 43 -4.05 9.48 11.13
C ASN A 43 -4.25 7.97 11.03
N TYR A 44 -5.22 7.52 10.22
CA TYR A 44 -5.56 6.11 10.06
C TYR A 44 -5.69 5.75 8.58
N PHE A 45 -4.78 4.89 8.13
CA PHE A 45 -4.75 4.36 6.78
C PHE A 45 -4.46 2.86 6.82
N LEU A 46 -5.52 2.08 6.71
CA LEU A 46 -5.47 0.62 6.76
C LEU A 46 -5.13 0.07 5.36
N MET A 47 -4.27 -0.96 5.35
CA MET A 47 -4.01 -1.79 4.18
C MET A 47 -4.27 -3.25 4.53
N ALA A 48 -5.00 -3.95 3.67
CA ALA A 48 -5.23 -5.38 3.75
C ALA A 48 -4.73 -6.06 2.45
N ILE A 49 -3.86 -7.06 2.60
CA ILE A 49 -3.38 -7.87 1.48
C ILE A 49 -4.31 -9.09 1.37
N LYS A 50 -4.98 -9.25 0.23
CA LYS A 50 -5.88 -10.35 -0.06
C LYS A 50 -5.12 -11.55 -0.58
N ASN A 51 -5.59 -12.76 -0.25
CA ASN A 51 -5.04 -14.03 -0.75
C ASN A 51 -3.52 -14.08 -0.64
N VAL A 52 -2.98 -13.90 0.57
CA VAL A 52 -1.53 -13.82 0.82
C VAL A 52 -0.81 -15.06 0.28
N THR A 53 0.26 -14.84 -0.48
CA THR A 53 1.13 -15.89 -1.01
C THR A 53 2.60 -15.61 -0.61
N PRO A 54 3.52 -16.57 -0.77
CA PRO A 54 4.94 -16.35 -0.48
C PRO A 54 5.58 -15.18 -1.26
N GLN A 55 5.00 -14.81 -2.42
CA GLN A 55 5.47 -13.67 -3.22
C GLN A 55 5.19 -12.31 -2.56
N ASP A 56 4.29 -12.25 -1.58
CA ASP A 56 4.00 -11.04 -0.81
C ASP A 56 4.99 -10.85 0.37
N GLU A 57 6.03 -11.68 0.48
CA GLU A 57 7.06 -11.51 1.51
C GLU A 57 7.85 -10.21 1.25
N ALA A 58 7.60 -9.21 2.10
CA ALA A 58 8.28 -7.92 2.07
C ALA A 58 8.20 -7.23 3.44
N THR A 59 9.05 -6.22 3.63
CA THR A 59 8.82 -5.24 4.70
C THR A 59 7.85 -4.17 4.20
N TYR A 60 6.78 -3.92 4.96
CA TYR A 60 5.76 -2.94 4.62
C TYR A 60 5.89 -1.70 5.49
N PHE A 61 5.84 -0.53 4.86
CA PHE A 61 5.99 0.76 5.54
C PHE A 61 4.79 1.64 5.28
N CYS A 62 4.24 2.24 6.34
CA CYS A 62 3.29 3.34 6.23
C CYS A 62 4.02 4.69 6.35
N ALA A 63 3.54 5.69 5.63
CA ALA A 63 4.03 7.07 5.76
C ALA A 63 2.88 8.07 5.67
N ALA A 64 3.04 9.19 6.37
CA ALA A 64 2.14 10.33 6.32
C ALA A 64 2.93 11.59 5.94
N SER A 65 2.26 12.55 5.32
CA SER A 65 2.76 13.89 4.99
C SER A 65 1.69 14.91 5.35
#